data_AF-A0A2Z3HAT0-F1
#
_entry.id   AF-A0A2Z3HAT0-F1
#
_cell.length_a   1.000
_cell.length_b   1.000
_cell.length_c   1.000
_cell.angle_alpha   90.00
_cell.angle_beta   90.00
_cell.angle_gamma   90.00
#
_symmetry.space_group_name_H-M   'P 1'
#
loop_
_entity.id
_entity.type
_entity.pdbx_description
1 polymer ?
#
loop_
_entity_poly.entity_id
_entity_poly.type
_entity_poly.pdbx_seq_one_letter_code
_entity_poly.pdbx_strand_id
1 'polypeptide(L)'
;MADEIKPAAQQQVQIPVDVSNRETVYANFVQAHLNADEVYLELGQFSQVVTPTGPDPIVLSHRVIMNFVTAKRLADLLRRAVSQHEQMFGVVEVDPNRRLRVQQPPV
;
A
#
# COMPACT_ATOMS: atom_id res chain seq x y z
N MET A 1 25.14 -39.31 32.01
CA MET A 1 24.69 -37.91 32.02
C MET A 1 24.54 -37.49 30.56
N ALA A 2 23.32 -37.47 30.04
CA ALA A 2 23.02 -36.90 28.73
C ALA A 2 21.59 -36.34 28.84
N ASP A 3 21.52 -35.04 29.12
CA ASP A 3 20.28 -34.27 29.06
C ASP A 3 19.98 -34.01 27.58
N GLU A 4 18.91 -34.62 27.08
CA GLU A 4 18.45 -34.48 25.70
C GLU A 4 17.53 -33.25 25.62
N ILE A 5 18.04 -32.15 25.08
CA ILE A 5 17.28 -30.91 24.88
C ILE A 5 16.32 -31.11 23.69
N LYS A 6 15.03 -31.33 23.98
CA LYS A 6 13.97 -31.32 22.96
C LYS A 6 13.70 -29.87 22.49
N PRO A 7 13.64 -29.60 21.18
CA PRO A 7 13.36 -28.27 20.68
C PRO A 7 11.92 -27.87 21.02
N ALA A 8 11.76 -26.76 21.76
CA ALA A 8 10.46 -26.21 22.10
C ALA A 8 9.74 -25.74 20.83
N ALA A 9 8.60 -26.36 20.52
CA ALA A 9 7.73 -25.96 19.43
C ALA A 9 7.17 -24.56 19.70
N GLN A 10 7.54 -23.59 18.87
CA GLN A 10 7.00 -22.23 18.93
C GLN A 10 5.52 -22.26 18.55
N GLN A 11 4.65 -22.05 19.54
CA GLN A 11 3.21 -21.95 19.33
C GLN A 11 2.88 -20.62 18.66
N GLN A 12 2.51 -20.66 17.37
CA GLN A 12 2.03 -19.48 16.65
C GLN A 12 0.68 -19.04 17.20
N VAL A 13 0.65 -17.90 17.89
CA VAL A 13 -0.58 -17.27 18.36
C VAL A 13 -1.31 -16.69 17.15
N GLN A 14 -2.50 -17.21 16.83
CA GLN A 14 -3.40 -16.60 15.84
C GLN A 14 -4.26 -15.56 16.54
N ILE A 15 -4.19 -14.31 16.07
CA ILE A 15 -5.02 -13.23 16.58
C ILE A 15 -6.33 -13.24 15.77
N PRO A 16 -7.51 -13.39 16.40
CA PRO A 16 -8.77 -13.31 15.68
C PRO A 16 -8.97 -11.89 15.12
N VAL A 17 -9.37 -11.80 13.87
CA VAL A 17 -9.58 -10.53 13.16
C VAL A 17 -11.08 -10.34 12.93
N ASP A 18 -11.65 -9.29 13.51
CA ASP A 18 -13.02 -8.86 13.22
C ASP A 18 -13.03 -7.92 12.00
N VAL A 19 -13.93 -8.18 11.06
CA VAL A 19 -14.09 -7.43 9.81
C VAL A 19 -15.48 -6.82 9.65
N SER A 20 -16.32 -6.87 10.67
CA SER A 20 -17.75 -6.56 10.57
C SER A 20 -18.06 -5.08 10.25
N ASN A 21 -17.24 -4.14 10.75
CA ASN A 21 -17.47 -2.69 10.60
C ASN A 21 -16.38 -1.99 9.77
N ARG A 22 -15.83 -2.68 8.76
CA ARG A 22 -14.74 -2.13 7.94
C ARG A 22 -15.29 -1.26 6.79
N GLU A 23 -14.84 -0.02 6.73
CA GLU A 23 -15.06 0.86 5.57
C GLU A 23 -14.12 0.49 4.41
N THR A 24 -14.63 0.60 3.17
CA THR A 24 -13.83 0.38 1.96
C THR A 24 -13.62 1.71 1.24
N VAL A 25 -12.37 2.06 0.99
CA VAL A 25 -11.98 3.32 0.37
C VAL A 25 -11.20 3.03 -0.91
N TYR A 26 -11.60 3.65 -2.00
CA TYR A 26 -10.78 3.69 -3.21
C TYR A 26 -9.75 4.82 -3.10
N ALA A 27 -8.49 4.52 -3.40
CA ALA A 27 -7.44 5.52 -3.51
C ALA A 27 -6.55 5.22 -4.70
N ASN A 28 -6.31 6.25 -5.53
CA ASN A 28 -5.29 6.22 -6.59
C ASN A 28 -4.19 7.27 -6.35
N PHE A 29 -4.29 8.03 -5.26
CA PHE A 29 -3.30 8.96 -4.79
C PHE A 29 -3.04 8.71 -3.30
N VAL A 30 -1.75 8.70 -2.94
CA VAL A 30 -1.30 8.50 -1.56
C VAL A 30 -0.18 9.47 -1.27
N GLN A 31 -0.26 10.13 -0.11
CA GLN A 31 0.81 10.96 0.42
C GLN A 31 1.17 10.49 1.83
N ALA A 32 2.46 10.47 2.16
CA ALA A 32 2.93 10.15 3.48
C ALA A 32 3.63 11.35 4.12
N HIS A 33 3.34 11.60 5.40
CA HIS A 33 4.05 12.55 6.25
C HIS A 33 4.61 11.81 7.47
N LEU A 34 5.76 12.25 7.96
CA LEU A 34 6.44 11.60 9.08
C LEU A 34 6.61 12.60 10.23
N ASN A 35 6.39 12.15 11.45
CA ASN A 35 6.84 12.83 12.66
C ASN A 35 7.89 11.95 13.39
N ALA A 36 8.26 12.29 14.62
CA ALA A 36 9.25 11.54 15.39
C ALA A 36 8.83 10.10 15.75
N ASP A 37 7.53 9.83 15.89
CA ASP A 37 7.00 8.59 16.47
C ASP A 37 6.03 7.82 15.54
N GLU A 38 5.50 8.50 14.52
CA GLU A 38 4.37 8.08 13.71
C GLU A 38 4.49 8.50 12.24
N VAL A 39 3.79 7.76 11.39
CA VAL A 39 3.60 7.99 9.97
C VAL A 39 2.13 8.28 9.71
N TYR A 40 1.85 9.38 9.02
CA TYR A 40 0.53 9.76 8.54
C TYR A 40 0.44 9.40 7.06
N LEU A 41 -0.53 8.57 6.71
CA LEU A 41 -0.84 8.21 5.33
C LEU A 41 -2.17 8.85 4.93
N GLU A 42 -2.13 9.76 3.96
CA GLU A 42 -3.34 10.36 3.41
C GLU A 42 -3.71 9.66 2.11
N LEU A 43 -4.96 9.21 2.03
CA LEU A 43 -5.53 8.50 0.90
C LEU A 43 -6.50 9.43 0.18
N GLY A 44 -6.40 9.45 -1.14
CA GLY A 44 -7.25 10.31 -1.95
C GLY A 44 -7.45 9.81 -3.36
N GLN A 45 -8.25 10.60 -4.08
CA GLN A 45 -8.47 10.42 -5.50
C GLN A 45 -7.88 11.60 -6.27
N PHE A 46 -7.03 11.29 -7.23
CA PHE A 46 -6.56 12.21 -8.25
C PHE A 46 -7.34 11.99 -9.54
N SER A 47 -8.16 12.98 -9.89
CA SER A 47 -8.85 13.08 -11.18
C SER A 47 -7.83 13.59 -12.20
N GLN A 48 -7.41 12.77 -13.17
CA GLN A 48 -6.53 13.22 -14.26
C GLN A 48 -7.26 14.09 -15.30
N VAL A 49 -8.42 14.64 -14.94
CA VAL A 49 -9.25 15.48 -15.81
C VAL A 49 -8.71 16.91 -15.79
N VAL A 50 -8.42 17.43 -16.97
CA VAL A 50 -8.05 18.85 -17.15
C VAL A 50 -9.28 19.58 -17.67
N THR A 51 -9.79 20.52 -16.88
CA THR A 51 -10.90 21.38 -17.28
C THR A 51 -10.37 22.66 -17.95
N PRO A 52 -11.22 23.43 -18.67
CA PRO A 52 -10.82 24.73 -19.23
C PRO A 52 -10.33 25.73 -18.17
N THR A 53 -10.73 25.54 -16.90
CA THR A 53 -10.33 26.37 -15.75
C THR A 53 -9.07 25.89 -15.04
N GLY A 54 -8.50 24.76 -15.45
CA GLY A 54 -7.31 24.16 -14.84
C GLY A 54 -7.52 22.69 -14.41
N PRO A 55 -6.48 22.05 -13.85
CA PRO A 55 -6.60 20.69 -13.31
C PRO A 55 -7.47 20.67 -12.05
N ASP A 56 -8.28 19.63 -11.90
CA ASP A 56 -9.05 19.41 -10.68
C ASP A 56 -8.13 19.21 -9.47
N PRO A 57 -8.52 19.72 -8.29
CA PRO A 57 -7.74 19.52 -7.07
C PRO A 57 -7.75 18.06 -6.63
N ILE A 58 -6.64 17.59 -6.06
CA ILE A 58 -6.57 16.28 -5.39
C ILE A 58 -7.41 16.35 -4.11
N VAL A 59 -8.38 15.45 -3.99
CA VAL A 59 -9.21 15.34 -2.78
C VAL A 59 -8.66 14.20 -1.92
N LEU A 60 -8.12 14.56 -0.76
CA LEU A 60 -7.72 13.62 0.28
C LEU A 60 -8.94 13.34 1.16
N SER A 61 -9.37 12.08 1.20
CA SER A 61 -10.62 11.68 1.85
C SER A 61 -10.39 10.99 3.20
N HIS A 62 -9.27 10.28 3.34
CA HIS A 62 -9.00 9.48 4.54
C HIS A 62 -7.56 9.66 5.00
N ARG A 63 -7.35 9.55 6.31
CA ARG A 63 -6.03 9.59 6.93
C ARG A 63 -5.86 8.39 7.86
N VAL A 64 -4.74 7.70 7.71
CA VAL A 64 -4.32 6.58 8.55
C VAL A 64 -3.07 6.98 9.31
N ILE A 65 -3.07 6.82 10.63
CA ILE A 65 -1.92 7.12 11.49
C ILE A 65 -1.39 5.81 12.04
N MET A 66 -0.07 5.60 11.94
CA MET A 66 0.58 4.37 12.35
C MET A 66 1.91 4.66 13.04
N ASN A 67 2.27 3.84 14.03
CA ASN A 67 3.64 3.79 14.49
C ASN A 67 4.57 3.16 13.42
N PHE A 68 5.88 3.31 13.60
CA PHE A 68 6.87 2.80 12.66
C PHE A 68 6.91 1.28 12.51
N VAL A 69 6.55 0.52 13.56
CA VAL A 69 6.53 -0.95 13.48
C VAL A 69 5.43 -1.42 12.53
N THR A 70 4.24 -0.84 12.64
CA THR A 70 3.09 -1.13 11.77
C THR A 70 3.34 -0.61 10.36
N ALA A 71 3.88 0.60 10.21
CA ALA A 71 4.21 1.17 8.91
C ALA A 71 5.22 0.30 8.13
N LYS A 72 6.25 -0.23 8.81
CA LYS A 72 7.22 -1.15 8.20
C LYS A 72 6.56 -2.45 7.73
N ARG A 73 5.70 -3.05 8.56
CA ARG A 73 4.95 -4.27 8.18
C ARG A 73 4.05 -4.03 6.98
N LEU A 74 3.38 -2.87 6.93
CA LEU A 74 2.54 -2.49 5.78
C LEU A 74 3.38 -2.34 4.51
N ALA A 75 4.52 -1.65 4.57
CA ALA A 75 5.40 -1.47 3.43
C ALA A 75 5.90 -2.82 2.87
N ASP A 76 6.32 -3.73 3.75
CA ASP A 76 6.75 -5.08 3.35
C ASP A 76 5.61 -5.89 2.74
N LEU A 77 4.39 -5.77 3.29
CA LEU A 77 3.20 -6.45 2.78
C LEU A 77 2.84 -5.95 1.38
N LEU A 78 2.79 -4.62 1.18
CA LEU A 78 2.51 -4.01 -0.11
C LEU A 78 3.56 -4.39 -1.16
N ARG A 79 4.84 -4.37 -0.80
CA ARG A 79 5.92 -4.79 -1.71
C ARG A 79 5.77 -6.24 -2.15
N ARG A 80 5.40 -7.15 -1.24
CA ARG A 80 5.15 -8.55 -1.57
C ARG A 80 3.93 -8.71 -2.47
N ALA A 81 2.84 -8.01 -2.17
CA ALA A 81 1.61 -8.07 -2.97
C ALA A 81 1.84 -7.56 -4.40
N VAL A 82 2.52 -6.43 -4.57
CA VAL A 82 2.89 -5.90 -5.90
C VAL A 82 3.79 -6.88 -6.63
N SER A 83 4.83 -7.42 -5.97
CA SER A 83 5.73 -8.39 -6.60
C SER A 83 5.00 -9.65 -7.10
N GLN A 84 4.02 -10.16 -6.36
CA GLN A 84 3.20 -11.29 -6.80
C GLN A 84 2.34 -10.94 -8.01
N HIS A 85 1.70 -9.76 -8.00
CA HIS A 85 0.94 -9.26 -9.14
C HIS A 85 1.84 -9.14 -10.39
N GLU A 86 3.03 -8.56 -10.25
CA GLU A 86 3.95 -8.36 -11.37
C GLU A 86 4.47 -9.68 -11.97
N GLN A 87 4.67 -10.71 -11.16
CA GLN A 87 5.04 -12.04 -11.65
C GLN A 87 3.95 -12.67 -12.54
N MET A 88 2.69 -12.33 -12.29
CA MET A 88 1.54 -12.90 -13.01
C MET A 88 1.11 -12.06 -14.22
N PHE A 89 1.17 -10.73 -14.09
CA PHE A 89 0.58 -9.79 -15.06
C PHE A 89 1.58 -8.84 -15.71
N GLY A 90 2.85 -8.90 -15.32
CA GLY A 90 3.91 -7.99 -15.79
C GLY A 90 4.11 -6.77 -14.91
N VAL A 91 5.20 -6.05 -15.16
CA VAL A 91 5.67 -4.92 -14.34
C VAL A 91 4.65 -3.78 -14.30
N VAL A 92 4.39 -3.26 -13.11
CA VAL A 92 3.57 -2.07 -12.92
C VAL A 92 4.45 -0.85 -13.14
N GLU A 93 4.35 -0.23 -14.32
CA GLU A 93 5.10 0.99 -14.63
C GLU A 93 4.59 2.16 -13.77
N VAL A 94 5.50 2.80 -13.05
CA VAL A 94 5.19 3.90 -12.12
C VAL A 94 5.49 5.25 -12.77
N ASP A 95 6.42 5.31 -13.74
CA ASP A 95 6.76 6.54 -14.44
C ASP A 95 5.58 7.00 -15.33
N PRO A 96 4.96 8.16 -15.03
CA PRO A 96 3.84 8.66 -15.82
C PRO A 96 4.15 8.78 -17.31
N ASN A 97 5.39 9.16 -17.67
CA ASN A 97 5.78 9.35 -19.07
C ASN A 97 5.85 8.01 -19.83
N ARG A 98 6.31 6.95 -19.16
CA ARG A 98 6.36 5.61 -19.76
C ARG A 98 4.97 5.00 -19.87
N ARG A 99 4.10 5.22 -18.88
CA ARG A 99 2.69 4.78 -18.92
C ARG A 99 1.90 5.37 -20.09
N LEU A 100 2.17 6.61 -20.48
CA LEU A 100 1.52 7.27 -21.63
C LEU A 100 1.95 6.65 -22.97
N ARG A 101 3.21 6.23 -23.09
CA ARG A 101 3.75 5.61 -24.31
C ARG A 101 3.20 4.21 -24.58
N VAL A 102 2.93 3.43 -23.52
CA VAL A 102 2.34 2.09 -23.64
C VAL A 102 0.87 2.14 -24.09
N GLN A 103 0.15 3.24 -23.82
CA GLN A 103 -1.26 3.39 -24.17
C GLN A 103 -1.52 3.85 -25.61
N GLN A 104 -0.51 4.31 -26.35
CA GLN A 104 -0.65 4.65 -27.76
C GLN A 104 -0.41 3.40 -28.60
N PRO A 105 -1.42 2.85 -29.33
CA PRO A 105 -1.19 1.75 -30.24
C PRO A 105 -0.22 2.20 -31.35
N PRO A 106 0.64 1.31 -31.86
CA PRO A 106 1.43 1.62 -33.05
C PRO A 106 0.49 1.89 -34.22
N VAL A 107 0.69 3.02 -34.90
CA VAL A 107 0.07 3.37 -36.18
C VAL A 107 0.58 2.49 -37.32
#